data_AF-A0A386WH81-F1
#
_entry.id   AF-A0A386WH81-F1
#
_cell.length_a   1.000
_cell.length_b   1.000
_cell.length_c   1.000
_cell.angle_alpha   90.00
_cell.angle_beta   90.00
_cell.angle_gamma   90.00
#
_symmetry.space_group_name_H-M   'P 1'
#
loop_
_entity.id
_entity.type
_entity.pdbx_description
1 polymer ?
#
loop_
_entity_poly.entity_id
_entity_poly.type
_entity_poly.pdbx_seq_one_letter_code
_entity_poly.pdbx_strand_id
1 'polypeptide(L)'
;MTGPVSVAADLVQRAGGVIAARRRGDFAGAETLLASFETEQARTLGFYLLADLALGLVRAQTGQSPDELMRELTLLVATTSPPPPD
;
A
#
# COMPACT_ATOMS: atom_id res chain seq x y z
N MET A 1 5.22 6.73 -26.18
CA MET A 1 5.38 7.94 -25.35
C MET A 1 5.82 7.49 -23.96
N THR A 2 7.10 7.17 -23.77
CA THR A 2 7.65 6.74 -22.48
C THR A 2 8.77 7.70 -22.14
N GLY A 3 8.40 8.82 -21.52
CA GLY A 3 9.36 9.64 -20.79
C GLY A 3 9.92 8.84 -19.61
N PRO A 4 10.97 9.34 -18.93
CA PRO A 4 11.48 8.70 -17.73
C PRO A 4 10.35 8.49 -16.73
N VAL A 5 10.13 7.24 -16.31
CA VAL A 5 9.18 6.92 -15.25
C VAL A 5 9.67 7.65 -14.00
N SER A 6 8.82 8.45 -13.38
CA SER A 6 9.14 9.10 -12.11
C SER A 6 9.55 8.03 -11.10
N VAL A 7 10.65 8.27 -10.36
CA VAL A 7 11.10 7.37 -9.28
C VAL A 7 9.95 7.03 -8.33
N ALA A 8 9.10 8.02 -8.00
CA ALA A 8 7.93 7.81 -7.17
C ALA A 8 6.92 6.83 -7.78
N ALA A 9 6.70 6.90 -9.10
CA ALA A 9 5.78 6.01 -9.81
C ALA A 9 6.30 4.56 -9.82
N ASP A 10 7.61 4.35 -10.06
CA ASP A 10 8.22 3.01 -9.99
C ASP A 10 8.07 2.39 -8.59
N LEU A 11 8.35 3.19 -7.53
CA LEU A 11 8.20 2.73 -6.15
C LEU A 11 6.75 2.34 -5.81
N VAL A 12 5.77 3.15 -6.23
CA VAL A 12 4.34 2.84 -6.04
C VAL A 12 3.93 1.58 -6.80
N GLN A 13 4.37 1.46 -8.06
CA GLN A 13 4.07 0.30 -8.89
C GLN A 13 4.64 -0.99 -8.29
N ARG A 14 5.87 -0.95 -7.78
CA ARG A 14 6.50 -2.07 -7.07
C ARG A 14 5.74 -2.43 -5.80
N ALA A 15 5.38 -1.45 -4.97
CA ALA A 15 4.57 -1.67 -3.77
C ALA A 15 3.19 -2.29 -4.09
N GLY A 16 2.54 -1.79 -5.14
CA GLY A 16 1.27 -2.34 -5.64
C GLY A 16 1.44 -3.79 -6.12
N GLY A 17 2.55 -4.09 -6.78
CA GLY A 17 2.94 -5.44 -7.18
C GLY A 17 3.05 -6.40 -5.99
N VAL A 18 3.65 -5.97 -4.88
CA VAL A 18 3.74 -6.79 -3.65
C VAL A 18 2.34 -7.16 -3.14
N ILE A 19 1.44 -6.18 -3.03
CA ILE A 19 0.07 -6.43 -2.54
C ILE A 19 -0.68 -7.36 -3.50
N ALA A 20 -0.58 -7.13 -4.81
CA ALA A 20 -1.22 -7.96 -5.82
C ALA A 20 -0.71 -9.41 -5.80
N ALA A 21 0.60 -9.62 -5.64
CA ALA A 21 1.20 -10.95 -5.53
C ALA A 21 0.70 -11.68 -4.27
N ARG A 22 0.72 -11.02 -3.10
CA ARG A 22 0.17 -11.60 -1.85
C ARG A 22 -1.30 -11.98 -1.98
N ARG A 23 -2.13 -11.13 -2.60
CA ARG A 23 -3.56 -11.40 -2.80
C ARG A 23 -3.82 -12.59 -3.72
N ARG A 24 -2.91 -12.90 -4.64
CA ARG A 24 -2.97 -14.08 -5.52
C ARG A 24 -2.37 -15.34 -4.89
N GLY A 25 -1.84 -15.28 -3.66
CA GLY A 25 -1.15 -16.38 -3.00
C GLY A 25 0.30 -16.60 -3.47
N ASP A 26 0.84 -15.71 -4.30
CA ASP A 26 2.23 -15.74 -4.74
C ASP A 26 3.13 -15.02 -3.72
N PHE A 27 3.38 -15.70 -2.60
CA PHE A 27 4.20 -15.15 -1.52
C PHE A 27 5.68 -15.01 -1.94
N ALA A 28 6.20 -15.93 -2.74
CA ALA A 28 7.58 -15.86 -3.23
C ALA A 28 7.80 -14.66 -4.16
N GLY A 29 6.86 -14.41 -5.08
CA GLY A 29 6.87 -13.23 -5.93
C GLY A 29 6.71 -11.94 -5.13
N ALA A 30 5.87 -11.93 -4.09
CA ALA A 30 5.75 -10.80 -3.19
C ALA A 30 7.05 -10.47 -2.46
N GLU A 31 7.76 -11.47 -1.93
CA GLU A 31 9.05 -11.28 -1.27
C GLU A 31 10.13 -10.84 -2.25
N THR A 32 10.13 -11.37 -3.48
CA THR A 32 11.05 -10.92 -4.55
C THR A 32 10.85 -9.44 -4.86
N LEU A 33 9.58 -9.00 -5.00
CA LEU A 33 9.25 -7.60 -5.23
C LEU A 33 9.62 -6.73 -4.02
N LEU A 34 9.41 -7.23 -2.80
CA LEU A 34 9.76 -6.52 -1.58
C LEU A 34 11.28 -6.34 -1.42
N ALA A 35 12.07 -7.32 -1.86
CA ALA A 35 13.52 -7.27 -1.88
C ALA A 35 14.08 -6.37 -3.01
N SER A 36 13.27 -6.04 -4.02
CA SER A 36 13.71 -5.22 -5.15
C SER A 36 13.72 -3.70 -4.86
N PHE A 37 13.33 -3.27 -3.66
CA PHE A 37 13.56 -1.89 -3.22
C PHE A 37 15.02 -1.70 -2.81
N GLU A 38 15.68 -0.65 -3.34
CA GLU A 38 17.10 -0.40 -3.09
C GLU A 38 17.41 -0.05 -1.63
N THR A 39 16.48 0.63 -0.97
CA THR A 39 16.61 1.05 0.43
C THR A 39 15.29 0.88 1.17
N GLU A 40 15.38 0.82 2.50
CA GLU A 40 14.20 0.83 3.35
C GLU A 40 13.40 2.14 3.21
N GLN A 41 14.07 3.28 3.02
CA GLN A 41 13.41 4.56 2.80
C GLN A 41 12.59 4.54 1.50
N ALA A 42 13.14 3.98 0.42
CA ALA A 42 12.45 3.83 -0.85
C ALA A 42 11.23 2.89 -0.73
N ARG A 43 11.39 1.79 0.01
CA ARG A 43 10.29 0.87 0.34
C ARG A 43 9.17 1.57 1.10
N THR A 44 9.51 2.28 2.17
CA THR A 44 8.56 3.03 2.99
C THR A 44 7.82 4.08 2.16
N LEU A 45 8.54 4.84 1.33
CA LEU A 45 7.94 5.83 0.44
C LEU A 45 6.96 5.19 -0.56
N GLY A 46 7.34 4.06 -1.17
CA GLY A 46 6.46 3.34 -2.12
C GLY A 46 5.14 2.91 -1.49
N PHE A 47 5.17 2.32 -0.29
CA PHE A 47 3.96 1.92 0.42
C PHE A 47 3.15 3.12 0.94
N TYR A 48 3.82 4.19 1.41
CA TYR A 48 3.15 5.41 1.84
C TYR A 48 2.36 6.05 0.69
N LEU A 49 2.99 6.24 -0.47
CA LEU A 49 2.34 6.82 -1.64
C LEU A 49 1.20 5.93 -2.17
N LEU A 50 1.38 4.60 -2.13
CA LEU A 50 0.31 3.67 -2.49
C LEU A 50 -0.89 3.77 -1.55
N ALA A 51 -0.65 3.90 -0.24
CA ALA A 51 -1.71 4.09 0.74
C ALA A 51 -2.47 5.41 0.51
N ASP A 52 -1.75 6.51 0.29
CA ASP A 52 -2.35 7.82 0.00
C ASP A 52 -3.21 7.78 -1.27
N LEU A 53 -2.71 7.17 -2.35
CA LEU A 53 -3.46 6.98 -3.59
C LEU A 53 -4.70 6.11 -3.39
N ALA A 54 -4.58 5.01 -2.63
CA ALA A 54 -5.72 4.14 -2.33
C ALA A 54 -6.80 4.88 -1.51
N LEU A 55 -6.41 5.64 -0.49
CA LEU A 55 -7.34 6.47 0.29
C LEU A 55 -7.98 7.55 -0.60
N GLY A 56 -7.21 8.18 -1.48
CA GLY A 56 -7.71 9.13 -2.47
C GLY A 56 -8.77 8.53 -3.40
N LEU A 57 -8.55 7.30 -3.88
CA LEU A 57 -9.52 6.56 -4.71
C LEU A 57 -10.80 6.23 -3.95
N VAL A 58 -10.71 5.84 -2.68
CA VAL A 58 -11.88 5.56 -1.84
C VAL A 58 -12.67 6.86 -1.62
N ARG A 59 -12.00 7.95 -1.23
CA ARG A 59 -12.64 9.26 -1.04
C ARG A 59 -13.33 9.76 -2.29
N ALA A 60 -12.71 9.61 -3.46
CA ALA A 60 -13.29 10.00 -4.73
C ALA A 60 -14.58 9.21 -5.05
N GLN A 61 -14.69 7.97 -4.58
CA GLN A 61 -15.86 7.11 -4.79
C GLN A 61 -16.95 7.30 -3.73
N THR A 62 -16.59 7.54 -2.47
CA THR A 62 -17.53 7.61 -1.35
C THR A 62 -17.97 9.02 -1.00
N GLY A 63 -17.20 10.04 -1.39
CA GLY A 63 -17.42 11.43 -0.96
C GLY A 63 -17.05 11.71 0.50
N GLN A 64 -16.48 10.72 1.21
CA GLN A 64 -16.08 10.86 2.61
C GLN A 64 -14.96 11.90 2.80
N SER A 65 -15.02 12.58 3.93
CA SER A 65 -13.92 13.39 4.43
C SER A 65 -12.72 12.50 4.86
N PRO A 66 -11.50 13.06 4.92
CA PRO A 66 -10.34 12.33 5.43
C PRO A 66 -10.53 11.77 6.85
N ASP A 67 -11.19 12.52 7.73
CA ASP A 67 -11.41 12.13 9.13
C ASP A 67 -12.37 10.95 9.27
N GLU A 68 -13.44 10.93 8.46
CA GLU A 68 -14.37 9.79 8.41
C GLU A 68 -13.66 8.53 7.94
N LEU A 69 -12.87 8.62 6.88
CA LEU A 69 -12.12 7.48 6.35
C LEU A 69 -11.07 6.97 7.34
N MET A 70 -10.35 7.87 8.03
CA MET A 70 -9.38 7.48 9.06
C MET A 70 -10.04 6.84 10.28
N ARG A 71 -11.22 7.31 10.67
CA ARG A 71 -12.01 6.68 11.73
C ARG A 71 -12.40 5.25 11.35
N GLU A 72 -12.92 5.05 10.14
CA GLU A 72 -13.28 3.71 9.64
C GLU A 72 -12.06 2.79 9.58
N LEU A 73 -10.93 3.27 9.06
CA LEU A 73 -9.69 2.51 9.02
C LEU A 73 -9.21 2.11 10.42
N THR A 74 -9.30 3.01 11.40
CA THR A 74 -8.95 2.74 12.81
C THR A 74 -9.83 1.63 13.39
N LEU A 75 -11.13 1.65 13.10
CA LEU A 75 -12.06 0.60 13.52
C LEU A 75 -11.73 -0.74 12.85
N LEU A 76 -11.36 -0.75 11.56
CA LEU A 76 -10.95 -1.96 10.85
C LEU A 76 -9.64 -2.55 11.40
N VAL A 77 -8.68 -1.72 11.78
CA VAL A 77 -7.44 -2.18 12.42
C VAL A 77 -7.75 -2.86 13.75
N ALA A 78 -8.63 -2.26 14.57
CA ALA A 78 -9.02 -2.83 15.86
C ALA A 78 -9.71 -4.20 15.72
N THR A 79 -10.43 -4.45 14.63
CA THR A 79 -11.11 -5.74 14.37
C THR A 79 -10.24 -6.76 13.64
N THR A 80 -9.14 -6.33 13.00
CA THR A 80 -8.24 -7.20 12.23
C THR A 80 -7.00 -7.65 13.03
N SER A 81 -6.63 -6.95 14.10
CA SER A 81 -5.54 -7.39 14.98
C SER A 81 -5.94 -8.67 15.73
N PRO A 82 -5.14 -9.76 15.64
CA PRO A 82 -5.32 -10.88 16.55
C PRO A 82 -5.13 -10.41 18.01
N PRO A 83 -5.82 -11.02 18.99
CA PRO A 83 -5.59 -10.71 20.39
C PRO A 83 -4.10 -10.88 20.72
N PRO A 84 -3.53 -10.06 21.64
CA PRO A 84 -2.15 -10.22 22.05
C PRO A 84 -1.92 -11.65 22.55
N PRO A 85 -0.75 -12.27 22.28
CA PRO A 85 -0.42 -13.57 22.86
C PRO A 85 -0.34 -13.43 24.39
N ASP A 86 -1.01 -14.35 25.12
CA ASP A 86 -0.92 -14.48 26.58
C ASP A 86 0.52 -14.74 27.07
#